data_AF-A0AAV5TUG9-F1
#
_entry.id   AF-A0AAV5TUG9-F1
#
_cell.length_a   1.000
_cell.length_b   1.000
_cell.length_c   1.000
_cell.angle_alpha   90.00
_cell.angle_beta   90.00
_cell.angle_gamma   90.00
#
_symmetry.space_group_name_H-M   'P 1'
#
loop_
_entity.id
_entity.type
_entity.pdbx_description
1 polymer ?
#
loop_
_entity_poly.entity_id
_entity_poly.type
_entity_poly.pdbx_seq_one_letter_code
_entity_poly.pdbx_strand_id
1 'polypeptide(L)'
;ITSTMPNMHVKVNKSEDEIKRLFFDSDLKKAASSRGLGIVNENALHEWTEVSELRLFSKVVYFKPAGVNRHFNLGQLVNFMNNIYEDEEHTDFEIFLTPEDFKLYQRRYAMTNKPDIIIFKPAYKIRPTSEMIMTKLREFYDMKMVENNEYLPEKFTKQTDFEMVSVDKERACSAVSKDGSTAQSTPVSSKQTKRDNSRSGSPTLSGIARKKKVLAFDNSRSSSPAPAKKQ
;
A
#
# COMPACT_ATOMS: atom_id res chain seq x y z
N ILE A 1 47.75 48.24 -37.87
CA ILE A 1 46.30 48.23 -37.58
C ILE A 1 46.06 47.08 -36.61
N THR A 2 46.00 47.35 -35.31
CA THR A 2 45.75 46.36 -34.26
C THR A 2 44.24 46.24 -34.06
N SER A 3 43.68 45.08 -34.38
CA SER A 3 42.25 44.77 -34.27
C SER A 3 41.96 44.23 -32.88
N THR A 4 41.30 45.04 -32.06
CA THR A 4 40.84 44.68 -30.71
C THR A 4 39.45 44.05 -30.84
N MET A 5 39.32 42.76 -30.50
CA MET A 5 38.02 42.09 -30.44
C MET A 5 37.27 42.48 -29.16
N PRO A 6 35.95 42.76 -29.22
CA PRO A 6 35.16 43.11 -28.06
C PRO A 6 34.83 41.88 -27.20
N ASN A 7 35.02 42.05 -25.90
CA ASN A 7 34.78 41.05 -24.87
C ASN A 7 33.25 40.91 -24.62
N MET A 8 32.64 39.81 -25.04
CA MET A 8 31.22 39.51 -24.78
C MET A 8 31.04 38.99 -23.35
N HIS A 9 30.66 39.88 -22.43
CA HIS A 9 30.14 39.47 -21.12
C HIS A 9 28.67 39.06 -21.24
N VAL A 10 28.41 37.76 -21.31
CA VAL A 10 27.07 37.20 -21.11
C VAL A 10 26.81 37.12 -19.61
N LYS A 11 26.05 38.08 -19.07
CA LYS A 11 25.48 38.00 -17.71
C LYS A 11 24.00 37.69 -17.81
N VAL A 12 23.60 36.46 -17.51
CA VAL A 12 22.26 36.20 -16.94
C VAL A 12 22.34 34.96 -16.04
N ASN A 13 22.61 35.15 -14.75
CA ASN A 13 22.37 34.11 -13.76
C ASN A 13 20.91 34.19 -13.37
N LYS A 14 20.03 33.52 -14.13
CA LYS A 14 18.67 33.27 -13.65
C LYS A 14 18.77 32.40 -12.41
N SER A 15 17.97 32.69 -11.39
CA SER A 15 17.95 31.85 -10.20
C SER A 15 17.38 30.47 -10.55
N GLU A 16 17.79 29.44 -9.81
CA GLU A 16 17.30 28.08 -10.01
C GLU A 16 15.76 28.01 -9.93
N ASP A 17 15.14 28.82 -9.06
CA ASP A 17 13.68 28.91 -8.91
C ASP A 17 13.00 29.52 -10.14
N GLU A 18 13.63 30.49 -10.79
CA GLU A 18 13.12 31.10 -12.03
C GLU A 18 13.18 30.09 -13.19
N ILE A 19 14.26 29.30 -13.24
CA ILE A 19 14.40 28.21 -14.22
C ILE A 19 13.32 27.14 -13.96
N LYS A 20 13.10 26.74 -12.70
CA LYS A 20 12.08 25.74 -12.35
C LYS A 20 10.67 26.17 -12.75
N ARG A 21 10.29 27.42 -12.48
CA ARG A 21 8.98 27.95 -12.89
C ARG A 21 8.78 27.98 -14.39
N LEU A 22 9.81 28.41 -15.15
CA LEU A 22 9.71 28.51 -16.60
C LEU A 22 9.53 27.14 -17.27
N PHE A 23 10.24 26.11 -16.79
CA PHE A 23 10.24 24.79 -17.42
C PHE A 23 9.17 23.83 -16.90
N PHE A 24 8.76 23.93 -15.63
CA PHE A 24 7.86 22.93 -15.03
C PHE A 24 6.43 23.43 -14.80
N ASP A 25 6.20 24.70 -14.47
CA ASP A 25 4.83 25.14 -14.11
C ASP A 25 3.95 25.44 -15.33
N SER A 26 4.54 25.96 -16.40
CA SER A 26 3.78 26.48 -17.55
C SER A 26 3.22 25.35 -18.42
N ASP A 27 4.04 24.34 -18.70
CA ASP A 27 3.68 23.26 -19.61
C ASP A 27 2.87 22.15 -18.93
N LEU A 28 3.09 21.88 -17.64
CA LEU A 28 2.24 20.93 -16.90
C LEU A 28 0.82 21.45 -16.73
N LYS A 29 0.63 22.75 -16.42
CA LYS A 29 -0.71 23.34 -16.30
C LYS A 29 -1.45 23.36 -17.63
N LYS A 30 -0.74 23.65 -18.73
CA LYS A 30 -1.32 23.67 -20.07
C LYS A 30 -1.62 22.27 -20.61
N ALA A 31 -0.77 21.27 -20.31
CA ALA A 31 -1.01 19.86 -20.65
C ALA A 31 -2.10 19.19 -19.80
N ALA A 32 -2.29 19.63 -18.54
CA ALA A 32 -3.41 19.21 -17.70
C ALA A 32 -4.74 19.78 -18.22
N SER A 33 -4.76 21.05 -18.61
CA SER A 33 -5.96 21.74 -19.11
C SER A 33 -6.40 21.23 -20.50
N SER A 34 -5.47 20.92 -21.41
CA SER A 34 -5.80 20.47 -22.77
C SER A 34 -6.37 19.05 -22.86
N ARG A 35 -6.31 18.26 -21.78
CA ARG A 35 -6.91 16.91 -21.71
C ARG A 35 -8.36 16.89 -21.24
N GLY A 36 -9.03 18.04 -21.10
CA GLY A 36 -10.41 18.10 -20.60
C GLY A 36 -10.54 17.72 -19.12
N LEU A 37 -9.42 17.59 -18.40
CA LEU A 37 -9.37 17.57 -16.94
C LEU A 37 -9.44 19.04 -16.48
N GLY A 38 -10.62 19.66 -16.66
CA GLY A 38 -10.91 20.95 -16.06
C GLY A 38 -10.53 20.89 -14.59
N ILE A 39 -9.77 21.90 -14.11
CA ILE A 39 -9.19 22.04 -12.77
C ILE A 39 -9.86 21.06 -11.80
N VAL A 40 -9.33 19.83 -11.74
CA VAL A 40 -9.88 18.82 -10.85
C VAL A 40 -9.50 19.37 -9.50
N ASN A 41 -10.48 19.87 -8.76
CA ASN A 41 -10.27 20.29 -7.38
C ASN A 41 -9.56 19.11 -6.70
N GLU A 42 -8.25 19.23 -6.44
CA GLU A 42 -7.43 18.11 -5.96
C GLU A 42 -7.98 17.59 -4.62
N ASN A 43 -8.70 18.46 -3.90
CA ASN A 43 -9.41 18.15 -2.68
C ASN A 43 -10.59 17.18 -2.89
N ALA A 44 -11.23 17.19 -4.07
CA ALA A 44 -12.35 16.29 -4.38
C ALA A 44 -11.91 14.81 -4.53
N LEU A 45 -10.62 14.55 -4.74
CA LEU A 45 -10.06 13.20 -4.71
C LEU A 45 -9.82 12.68 -3.28
N HIS A 46 -9.90 13.56 -2.28
CA HIS A 46 -9.63 13.25 -0.88
C HIS A 46 -10.89 13.34 0.00
N GLU A 47 -12.04 13.66 -0.61
CA GLU A 47 -13.30 13.82 0.10
C GLU A 47 -13.94 12.47 0.41
N TRP A 48 -14.23 12.24 1.69
CA TRP A 48 -14.97 11.08 2.15
C TRP A 48 -16.45 11.26 1.83
N THR A 49 -17.02 10.25 1.17
CA THR A 49 -18.46 10.15 0.89
C THR A 49 -19.09 9.13 1.81
N GLU A 50 -20.40 9.23 2.05
CA GLU A 50 -21.16 8.24 2.85
C GLU A 50 -20.92 6.80 2.36
N VAL A 51 -20.89 6.61 1.03
CA VAL A 51 -20.63 5.29 0.41
C VAL A 51 -19.23 4.77 0.73
N SER A 52 -18.21 5.64 0.70
CA SER A 52 -16.84 5.25 1.07
C SER A 52 -16.70 4.99 2.57
N GLU A 53 -17.40 5.75 3.42
CA GLU A 53 -17.39 5.53 4.86
C GLU A 53 -18.08 4.21 5.22
N LEU A 54 -19.23 3.93 4.62
CA LEU A 54 -19.93 2.66 4.77
C LEU A 54 -19.04 1.47 4.38
N ARG A 55 -18.29 1.58 3.27
CA ARG A 55 -17.33 0.55 2.88
C ARG A 55 -16.22 0.40 3.90
N LEU A 56 -15.66 1.50 4.39
CA LEU A 56 -14.61 1.47 5.40
C LEU A 56 -15.11 0.74 6.65
N PHE A 57 -16.29 1.09 7.16
CA PHE A 57 -16.87 0.43 8.34
C PHE A 57 -17.11 -1.06 8.12
N SER A 58 -17.66 -1.44 6.97
CA SER A 58 -17.84 -2.84 6.60
C SER A 58 -16.52 -3.60 6.65
N LYS A 59 -15.42 -3.02 6.13
CA LYS A 59 -14.10 -3.67 6.12
C LYS A 59 -13.38 -3.65 7.45
N VAL A 60 -13.56 -2.63 8.29
CA VAL A 60 -12.90 -2.50 9.60
C VAL A 60 -13.32 -3.61 10.56
N VAL A 61 -14.56 -4.11 10.44
CA VAL A 61 -15.03 -5.26 11.22
C VAL A 61 -14.18 -6.51 10.96
N TYR A 62 -13.73 -6.71 9.71
CA TYR A 62 -12.90 -7.86 9.32
C TYR A 62 -11.41 -7.60 9.50
N PHE A 63 -10.96 -6.38 9.23
CA PHE A 63 -9.56 -5.98 9.26
C PHE A 63 -9.33 -4.94 10.36
N LYS A 64 -9.42 -5.37 11.62
CA LYS A 64 -9.22 -4.50 12.78
C LYS A 64 -7.77 -3.95 12.78
N PRO A 65 -7.54 -2.64 12.56
CA PRO A 65 -6.20 -2.10 12.41
C PRO A 65 -5.60 -1.70 13.76
N ALA A 66 -5.55 -2.64 14.71
CA ALA A 66 -5.01 -2.45 16.06
C ALA A 66 -4.16 -3.64 16.48
N GLY A 67 -3.35 -3.46 17.54
CA GLY A 67 -2.52 -4.51 18.10
C GLY A 67 -1.36 -4.95 17.19
N VAL A 68 -0.91 -6.19 17.35
CA VAL A 68 0.27 -6.75 16.65
C VAL A 68 0.11 -6.74 15.13
N ASN A 69 -1.12 -6.94 14.64
CA ASN A 69 -1.42 -6.99 13.21
C ASN A 69 -1.82 -5.64 12.61
N ARG A 70 -1.68 -4.53 13.36
CA ARG A 70 -2.11 -3.18 12.95
C ARG A 70 -1.67 -2.83 11.53
N HIS A 71 -0.38 -2.96 11.22
CA HIS A 71 0.15 -2.56 9.92
C HIS A 71 -0.31 -3.48 8.78
N PHE A 72 -0.39 -4.79 9.04
CA PHE A 72 -0.86 -5.75 8.05
C PHE A 72 -2.33 -5.52 7.71
N ASN A 73 -3.19 -5.40 8.73
CA ASN A 73 -4.62 -5.14 8.56
C ASN A 73 -4.87 -3.78 7.90
N LEU A 74 -4.08 -2.76 8.24
CA LEU A 74 -4.19 -1.45 7.60
C LEU A 74 -3.80 -1.51 6.11
N GLY A 75 -2.79 -2.30 5.73
CA GLY A 75 -2.46 -2.56 4.33
C GLY A 75 -3.60 -3.25 3.57
N GLN A 76 -4.26 -4.22 4.20
CA GLN A 76 -5.43 -4.88 3.65
C GLN A 76 -6.60 -3.91 3.47
N LEU A 77 -6.87 -3.05 4.47
CA LEU A 77 -7.88 -2.01 4.35
C LEU A 77 -7.61 -1.08 3.16
N VAL A 78 -6.37 -0.61 2.99
CA VAL A 78 -6.02 0.22 1.82
C VAL A 78 -6.29 -0.53 0.51
N ASN A 79 -5.96 -1.82 0.43
CA ASN A 79 -6.21 -2.62 -0.76
C ASN A 79 -7.73 -2.74 -1.05
N PHE A 80 -8.53 -3.14 -0.07
CA PHE A 80 -9.99 -3.34 -0.23
C PHE A 80 -10.78 -2.04 -0.33
N MET A 81 -10.26 -0.92 0.16
CA MET A 81 -10.83 0.41 -0.07
C MET A 81 -10.54 0.92 -1.48
N ASN A 82 -9.52 0.41 -2.16
CA ASN A 82 -9.15 0.85 -3.51
C ASN A 82 -9.58 -0.13 -4.62
N ASN A 83 -9.98 -1.34 -4.25
CA ASN A 83 -10.32 -2.44 -5.14
C ASN A 83 -11.52 -3.22 -4.59
N ILE A 84 -12.41 -3.64 -5.49
CA ILE A 84 -13.56 -4.49 -5.18
C ILE A 84 -13.36 -5.85 -5.84
N TYR A 85 -13.38 -6.93 -5.07
CA TYR A 85 -13.22 -8.28 -5.61
C TYR A 85 -14.59 -8.92 -5.83
N GLU A 86 -14.74 -9.67 -6.92
CA GLU A 86 -15.99 -10.38 -7.27
C GLU A 86 -16.41 -11.44 -6.22
N ASP A 87 -15.46 -11.92 -5.42
CA ASP A 87 -15.62 -13.01 -4.44
C ASP A 87 -15.57 -12.54 -2.98
N GLU A 88 -15.88 -11.27 -2.69
CA GLU A 88 -15.95 -10.77 -1.31
C GLU A 88 -17.11 -11.43 -0.51
N GLU A 89 -16.82 -12.47 0.27
CA GLU A 89 -17.82 -13.33 0.95
C GLU A 89 -18.71 -12.67 2.03
N HIS A 90 -18.43 -11.42 2.43
CA HIS A 90 -19.07 -10.79 3.60
C HIS A 90 -19.48 -9.34 3.41
N THR A 91 -19.67 -8.92 2.17
CA THR A 91 -20.06 -7.55 1.85
C THR A 91 -20.87 -7.58 0.57
N ASP A 92 -22.03 -6.92 0.58
CA ASP A 92 -22.85 -6.68 -0.62
C ASP A 92 -22.09 -5.72 -1.54
N PHE A 93 -21.06 -6.21 -2.22
CA PHE A 93 -20.09 -5.38 -2.91
C PHE A 93 -20.69 -4.65 -4.11
N GLU A 94 -21.85 -5.13 -4.60
CA GLU A 94 -22.64 -4.56 -5.68
C GLU A 94 -23.01 -3.08 -5.43
N ILE A 95 -23.21 -2.68 -4.18
CA ILE A 95 -23.56 -1.30 -3.82
C ILE A 95 -22.41 -0.30 -4.07
N PHE A 96 -21.18 -0.81 -4.21
CA PHE A 96 -19.99 -0.01 -4.43
C PHE A 96 -19.52 -0.01 -5.89
N LEU A 97 -20.23 -0.71 -6.79
CA LEU A 97 -19.91 -0.76 -8.20
C LEU A 97 -20.48 0.43 -8.96
N THR A 98 -19.84 0.80 -10.06
CA THR A 98 -20.45 1.70 -11.04
C THR A 98 -21.61 0.99 -11.76
N PRO A 99 -22.60 1.71 -12.30
CA PRO A 99 -23.69 1.10 -13.06
C PRO A 99 -23.18 0.23 -14.24
N GLU A 100 -22.07 0.62 -14.85
CA GLU A 100 -21.41 -0.12 -15.94
C GLU A 100 -20.78 -1.42 -15.44
N ASP A 101 -20.02 -1.36 -14.34
CA ASP A 101 -19.38 -2.54 -13.73
C ASP A 101 -20.43 -3.50 -13.16
N PHE A 102 -21.53 -2.99 -12.60
CA PHE A 102 -22.64 -3.82 -12.13
C PHE A 102 -23.29 -4.61 -13.27
N LYS A 103 -23.51 -3.98 -14.43
CA LYS A 103 -24.00 -4.69 -15.64
C LYS A 103 -22.99 -5.74 -16.13
N LEU A 104 -21.69 -5.49 -16.00
CA LEU A 104 -20.66 -6.47 -16.32
C LEU A 104 -20.71 -7.66 -15.35
N TYR A 105 -20.82 -7.39 -14.06
CA TYR A 105 -20.99 -8.42 -13.02
C TYR A 105 -22.24 -9.27 -13.27
N GLN A 106 -23.40 -8.67 -13.55
CA GLN A 106 -24.64 -9.41 -13.85
C GLN A 106 -24.48 -10.34 -15.06
N ARG A 107 -23.84 -9.88 -16.14
CA ARG A 107 -23.57 -10.71 -17.32
C ARG A 107 -22.67 -11.91 -16.98
N ARG A 108 -21.68 -11.72 -16.12
CA ARG A 108 -20.78 -12.78 -15.67
C ARG A 108 -21.43 -13.75 -14.69
N TYR A 109 -22.30 -13.24 -13.81
CA TYR A 109 -23.01 -14.05 -12.85
C TYR A 109 -23.84 -15.14 -13.53
N ALA A 110 -24.41 -14.84 -14.71
CA ALA A 110 -25.15 -15.79 -15.54
C ALA A 110 -24.28 -16.84 -16.28
N MET A 111 -22.95 -16.72 -16.27
CA MET A 111 -22.05 -17.66 -16.94
C MET A 111 -21.76 -18.89 -16.07
N THR A 112 -21.90 -20.09 -16.64
CA THR A 112 -21.64 -21.36 -15.94
C THR A 112 -20.15 -21.60 -15.68
N ASN A 113 -19.28 -21.12 -16.58
CA ASN A 113 -17.82 -21.21 -16.47
C ASN A 113 -17.25 -19.81 -16.31
N LYS A 114 -17.28 -19.29 -15.09
CA LYS A 114 -16.70 -17.98 -14.78
C LYS A 114 -15.18 -18.05 -14.97
N PRO A 115 -14.57 -17.16 -15.77
CA PRO A 115 -13.12 -17.03 -15.80
C PRO A 115 -12.64 -16.43 -14.46
N ASP A 116 -11.33 -16.20 -14.32
CA ASP A 116 -10.68 -15.66 -13.11
C ASP A 116 -11.44 -14.50 -12.43
N ILE A 117 -11.21 -14.36 -11.12
CA ILE A 117 -11.81 -13.32 -10.26
C ILE A 117 -11.50 -11.95 -10.86
N ILE A 118 -12.55 -11.17 -11.12
CA ILE A 118 -12.40 -9.78 -11.56
C ILE A 118 -12.25 -8.85 -10.35
N ILE A 119 -11.44 -7.81 -10.55
CA ILE A 119 -11.27 -6.71 -9.62
C ILE A 119 -11.88 -5.46 -10.26
N PHE A 120 -12.88 -4.89 -9.61
CA PHE A 120 -13.53 -3.64 -10.01
C PHE A 120 -12.95 -2.44 -9.25
N LYS A 121 -13.20 -1.24 -9.79
CA LYS A 121 -12.89 0.02 -9.10
C LYS A 121 -14.13 0.50 -8.34
N PRO A 122 -13.99 0.97 -7.09
CA PRO A 122 -15.12 1.53 -6.36
C PRO A 122 -15.69 2.77 -7.04
N ALA A 123 -17.02 2.90 -6.95
CA ALA A 123 -17.80 4.01 -7.52
C ALA A 123 -17.46 5.36 -6.88
N TYR A 124 -17.05 5.39 -5.61
CA TYR A 124 -16.55 6.60 -4.98
C TYR A 124 -15.16 6.98 -5.51
N LYS A 125 -14.86 8.28 -5.50
CA LYS A 125 -13.62 8.83 -6.07
C LYS A 125 -12.39 8.69 -5.18
N ILE A 126 -12.58 8.77 -3.86
CA ILE A 126 -11.48 8.74 -2.89
C ILE A 126 -10.66 7.45 -3.02
N ARG A 127 -9.33 7.62 -2.95
CA ARG A 127 -8.35 6.52 -2.94
C ARG A 127 -7.49 6.63 -1.68
N PRO A 128 -8.02 6.19 -0.53
CA PRO A 128 -7.44 6.54 0.75
C PRO A 128 -6.10 5.83 0.98
N THR A 129 -5.15 6.56 1.55
CA THR A 129 -3.89 6.01 2.07
C THR A 129 -4.08 5.45 3.49
N SER A 130 -3.09 4.72 3.98
CA SER A 130 -3.09 4.20 5.36
C SER A 130 -3.26 5.32 6.40
N GLU A 131 -2.67 6.50 6.16
CA GLU A 131 -2.77 7.65 7.05
C GLU A 131 -4.17 8.26 7.04
N MET A 132 -4.79 8.38 5.86
CA MET A 132 -6.17 8.87 5.73
C MET A 132 -7.15 7.95 6.46
N ILE A 133 -7.00 6.63 6.29
CA ILE A 133 -7.82 5.64 7.00
C ILE A 133 -7.64 5.78 8.52
N MET A 134 -6.41 5.83 9.02
CA MET A 134 -6.16 5.96 10.46
C MET A 134 -6.69 7.28 11.03
N THR A 135 -6.58 8.38 10.28
CA THR A 135 -7.17 9.67 10.69
C THR A 135 -8.68 9.56 10.78
N LYS A 136 -9.31 8.97 9.76
CA LYS A 136 -10.76 8.76 9.75
C LYS A 136 -11.23 7.84 10.89
N LEU A 137 -10.47 6.79 11.20
CA LEU A 137 -10.79 5.91 12.33
C LEU A 137 -10.64 6.59 13.69
N ARG A 138 -9.69 7.53 13.84
CA ARG A 138 -9.57 8.33 15.07
C ARG A 138 -10.73 9.30 15.28
N GLU A 139 -11.41 9.71 14.22
CA GLU A 139 -12.62 10.54 14.31
C GLU A 139 -13.81 9.74 14.86
N PHE A 140 -13.95 8.47 14.44
CA PHE A 140 -15.09 7.63 14.82
C PHE A 140 -14.87 6.80 16.08
N TYR A 141 -13.62 6.42 16.37
CA TYR A 141 -13.26 5.52 17.46
C TYR A 141 -12.10 6.08 18.28
N ASP A 142 -12.14 5.85 19.59
CA ASP A 142 -10.97 6.07 20.44
C ASP A 142 -9.95 4.95 20.19
N MET A 143 -9.11 5.14 19.17
CA MET A 143 -8.09 4.17 18.79
C MET A 143 -7.09 3.87 19.92
N LYS A 144 -6.85 4.81 20.85
CA LYS A 144 -5.97 4.56 22.01
C LYS A 144 -6.60 3.56 22.96
N MET A 145 -7.90 3.72 23.23
CA MET A 145 -8.64 2.76 24.03
C MET A 145 -8.69 1.39 23.36
N VAL A 146 -8.88 1.34 22.05
CA VAL A 146 -8.87 0.07 21.29
C VAL A 146 -7.52 -0.62 21.40
N GLU A 147 -6.41 0.09 21.22
CA GLU A 147 -5.06 -0.46 21.33
C GLU A 147 -4.74 -0.97 22.74
N ASN A 148 -5.18 -0.28 23.79
CA ASN A 148 -4.97 -0.70 25.18
C ASN A 148 -5.75 -1.99 25.53
N ASN A 149 -6.87 -2.22 24.85
CA ASN A 149 -7.71 -3.41 25.04
C ASN A 149 -7.32 -4.58 24.13
N GLU A 150 -6.32 -4.40 23.25
CA GLU A 150 -5.84 -5.49 22.40
C GLU A 150 -5.09 -6.54 23.19
N TYR A 151 -5.36 -7.80 22.86
CA TYR A 151 -4.63 -8.91 23.43
C TYR A 151 -3.21 -8.93 22.89
N LEU A 152 -2.23 -8.79 23.78
CA LEU A 152 -0.81 -8.94 23.46
C LEU A 152 -0.35 -10.34 23.88
N PRO A 153 -0.05 -11.25 22.94
CA PRO A 153 0.41 -12.59 23.29
C PRO A 153 1.72 -12.51 24.08
N GLU A 154 1.89 -13.38 25.08
CA GLU A 154 3.06 -13.38 25.99
C GLU A 154 4.41 -13.50 25.24
N LYS A 155 4.41 -14.09 24.05
CA LYS A 155 5.61 -14.18 23.20
C LYS A 155 6.12 -12.81 22.73
N PHE A 156 5.26 -11.80 22.69
CA PHE A 156 5.60 -10.43 22.32
C PHE A 156 5.92 -9.54 23.53
N THR A 157 5.69 -10.01 24.77
CA THR A 157 6.04 -9.26 25.99
C THR A 157 7.44 -9.58 26.49
N LYS A 158 7.97 -10.76 26.15
CA LYS A 158 9.33 -11.17 26.51
C LYS A 158 10.34 -10.46 25.61
N GLN A 159 11.10 -9.54 26.19
CA GLN A 159 12.34 -9.07 25.57
C GLN A 159 13.33 -10.24 25.59
N THR A 160 13.62 -10.79 24.42
CA THR A 160 14.73 -11.73 24.23
C THR A 160 15.93 -10.95 23.74
N ASP A 161 17.07 -11.10 24.42
CA ASP A 161 18.33 -10.60 23.89
C ASP A 161 18.60 -11.27 22.55
N PHE A 162 18.82 -10.46 21.51
CA PHE A 162 19.14 -10.97 20.18
C PHE A 162 20.58 -11.49 20.21
N GLU A 163 20.73 -12.77 20.54
CA GLU A 163 22.03 -13.41 20.51
C GLU A 163 22.48 -13.55 19.05
N MET A 164 23.53 -12.81 18.71
CA MET A 164 24.21 -12.95 17.42
C MET A 164 24.79 -14.36 17.31
N VAL A 165 24.34 -15.13 16.31
CA VAL A 165 24.83 -16.49 16.05
C VAL A 165 26.35 -16.45 15.93
N SER A 166 27.05 -17.29 16.70
CA SER A 166 28.49 -17.23 16.94
C SER A 166 29.39 -17.37 15.71
N VAL A 167 28.85 -17.71 14.55
CA VAL A 167 29.60 -17.83 13.28
C VAL A 167 30.28 -16.50 12.90
N ASP A 168 29.70 -15.35 13.29
CA ASP A 168 30.30 -14.03 13.06
C ASP A 168 31.16 -13.53 14.25
N LYS A 169 31.01 -14.12 15.45
CA LYS A 169 31.86 -13.78 16.60
C LYS A 169 33.31 -14.23 16.38
N GLU A 170 33.52 -15.38 15.76
CA GLU A 170 34.87 -15.90 15.50
C GLU A 170 35.61 -15.08 14.43
N ARG A 171 34.90 -14.52 13.44
CA ARG A 171 35.47 -13.58 12.46
C ARG A 171 35.72 -12.19 13.04
N ALA A 172 34.88 -11.70 13.94
CA ALA A 172 35.06 -10.38 14.55
C ALA A 172 36.18 -10.37 15.61
N CYS A 173 36.33 -11.43 16.41
CA CYS A 173 37.37 -11.51 17.44
C CYS A 173 38.76 -11.85 16.89
N SER A 174 38.87 -12.58 15.78
CA SER A 174 40.16 -12.88 15.14
C SER A 174 40.81 -11.66 14.44
N ALA A 175 40.07 -10.56 14.25
CA ALA A 175 40.60 -9.31 13.70
C ALA A 175 41.14 -8.33 14.75
N VAL A 176 40.94 -8.59 16.06
CA VAL A 176 41.27 -7.63 17.15
C VAL A 176 42.55 -8.01 17.92
N SER A 177 43.18 -9.15 17.63
CA SER A 177 44.38 -9.62 18.36
C SER A 177 45.72 -9.38 17.65
N LYS A 178 45.78 -8.47 16.67
CA LYS A 178 47.06 -7.94 16.16
C LYS A 178 47.04 -6.42 16.27
N ASP A 179 48.11 -5.91 16.88
CA ASP A 179 48.51 -4.51 16.95
C ASP A 179 48.00 -3.72 18.17
N GLY A 180 48.70 -3.91 19.28
CA GLY A 180 48.92 -2.86 20.26
C GLY A 180 50.31 -2.24 20.06
N SER A 181 50.39 -1.02 19.52
CA SER A 181 51.13 0.12 20.11
C SER A 181 51.15 1.36 19.17
N THR A 182 50.51 2.43 19.66
CA THR A 182 50.93 3.86 19.63
C THR A 182 51.16 4.58 18.29
N ALA A 183 50.28 5.53 17.94
CA ALA A 183 50.56 6.98 17.82
C ALA A 183 49.44 7.73 17.04
N GLN A 184 49.39 9.04 17.26
CA GLN A 184 48.32 10.01 16.95
C GLN A 184 48.12 10.38 15.46
N SER A 185 46.96 11.03 15.22
CA SER A 185 46.65 12.05 14.19
C SER A 185 46.36 11.50 12.77
N THR A 186 45.42 11.97 11.93
CA THR A 186 44.60 13.18 11.70
C THR A 186 43.38 12.79 10.81
N PRO A 187 42.34 13.65 10.60
CA PRO A 187 41.24 13.33 9.70
C PRO A 187 41.61 13.68 8.24
N VAL A 188 41.46 12.71 7.32
CA VAL A 188 41.63 12.96 5.87
C VAL A 188 40.39 12.53 5.10
N SER A 189 39.92 13.50 4.33
CA SER A 189 38.80 13.50 3.40
C SER A 189 39.00 12.62 2.16
N SER A 190 37.88 12.05 1.70
CA SER A 190 37.51 11.73 0.30
C SER A 190 38.36 10.76 -0.52
N LYS A 191 37.71 9.69 -1.03
CA LYS A 191 37.67 9.38 -2.48
C LYS A 191 36.57 8.36 -2.80
N GLN A 192 35.60 8.82 -3.59
CA GLN A 192 34.67 8.00 -4.34
C GLN A 192 35.42 7.00 -5.22
N THR A 193 35.02 5.73 -5.18
CA THR A 193 35.32 4.77 -6.25
C THR A 193 34.01 4.38 -6.94
N LYS A 194 33.94 4.86 -8.18
CA LYS A 194 33.04 4.49 -9.26
C LYS A 194 33.48 3.11 -9.78
N ARG A 195 32.57 2.16 -9.96
CA ARG A 195 32.56 0.93 -10.79
C ARG A 195 31.50 -0.02 -10.19
N ASP A 196 30.71 -0.82 -10.89
CA ASP A 196 30.43 -0.96 -12.31
C ASP A 196 29.04 -1.61 -12.43
N ASN A 197 28.39 -1.29 -13.54
CA ASN A 197 27.12 -1.80 -14.02
C ASN A 197 27.22 -3.32 -14.28
N SER A 198 26.36 -4.14 -13.67
CA SER A 198 26.02 -5.44 -14.23
C SER A 198 24.56 -5.79 -14.01
N ARG A 199 23.95 -6.12 -15.15
CA ARG A 199 22.56 -6.40 -15.45
C ARG A 199 22.44 -7.90 -15.55
N SER A 200 21.63 -8.56 -14.72
CA SER A 200 20.96 -9.83 -15.08
C SER A 200 20.10 -10.37 -13.93
N GLY A 201 18.95 -10.93 -14.29
CA GLY A 201 18.33 -12.02 -13.51
C GLY A 201 17.06 -11.68 -12.75
N SER A 202 15.94 -11.56 -13.46
CA SER A 202 14.61 -11.79 -12.88
C SER A 202 14.48 -13.25 -12.41
N PRO A 203 13.96 -13.53 -11.20
CA PRO A 203 13.45 -14.84 -10.86
C PRO A 203 11.93 -14.87 -11.08
N THR A 204 11.52 -15.62 -12.09
CA THR A 204 10.16 -16.10 -12.33
C THR A 204 9.72 -16.97 -11.16
N LEU A 205 8.68 -16.58 -10.42
CA LEU A 205 8.03 -17.46 -9.44
C LEU A 205 6.93 -18.26 -10.15
N SER A 206 7.29 -19.47 -10.58
CA SER A 206 6.38 -20.54 -10.94
C SER A 206 6.07 -21.41 -9.72
N GLY A 207 4.79 -21.75 -9.54
CA GLY A 207 4.38 -23.01 -8.93
C GLY A 207 4.24 -23.06 -7.40
N ILE A 208 3.03 -22.76 -6.90
CA ILE A 208 2.49 -23.45 -5.72
C ILE A 208 1.11 -23.99 -6.07
N ALA A 209 1.10 -25.25 -6.53
CA ALA A 209 -0.10 -26.06 -6.64
C ALA A 209 -0.57 -26.45 -5.24
N ARG A 210 -1.69 -25.87 -4.77
CA ARG A 210 -2.38 -26.35 -3.57
C ARG A 210 -3.35 -27.47 -3.95
N LYS A 211 -3.02 -28.70 -3.56
CA LYS A 211 -3.92 -29.86 -3.54
C LYS A 211 -5.14 -29.53 -2.68
N LYS A 212 -6.34 -29.42 -3.28
CA LYS A 212 -7.62 -29.40 -2.57
C LYS A 212 -7.89 -30.82 -2.04
N LYS A 213 -7.90 -30.97 -0.72
CA LYS A 213 -8.46 -32.14 -0.04
C LYS A 213 -9.96 -31.91 0.07
N VAL A 214 -10.73 -32.69 -0.68
CA VAL A 214 -12.20 -32.74 -0.60
C VAL A 214 -12.56 -33.40 0.72
N LEU A 215 -13.17 -32.63 1.63
CA LEU A 215 -13.93 -33.18 2.75
C LEU A 215 -15.40 -33.19 2.32
N ALA A 216 -15.93 -34.40 2.15
CA ALA A 216 -17.35 -34.64 1.96
C ALA A 216 -18.08 -34.19 3.23
N PHE A 217 -18.96 -33.19 3.10
CA PHE A 217 -19.88 -32.81 4.16
C PHE A 217 -21.21 -33.50 3.90
N ASP A 218 -21.54 -34.41 4.80
CA ASP A 218 -22.72 -35.28 4.76
C ASP A 218 -23.98 -34.45 5.06
N ASN A 219 -24.91 -34.44 4.11
CA ASN A 219 -26.09 -33.59 4.12
C ASN A 219 -27.27 -34.38 4.69
N SER A 220 -27.31 -34.50 6.02
CA SER A 220 -28.41 -35.15 6.74
C SER A 220 -29.53 -34.14 7.05
N ARG A 221 -30.53 -34.19 6.17
CA ARG A 221 -31.95 -33.82 6.35
C ARG A 221 -32.37 -33.52 7.80
N SER A 222 -32.93 -32.33 8.03
CA SER A 222 -33.99 -32.16 9.03
C SER A 222 -35.24 -31.61 8.35
N SER A 223 -36.31 -32.38 8.48
CA SER A 223 -37.64 -32.18 7.93
C SER A 223 -38.41 -31.13 8.71
N SER A 224 -39.04 -30.19 7.99
CA SER A 224 -40.03 -29.24 8.50
C SER A 224 -41.29 -29.95 9.06
N PRO A 225 -41.92 -29.40 10.12
CA PRO A 225 -43.33 -29.67 10.43
C PRO A 225 -44.26 -28.60 9.84
N ALA A 226 -45.37 -29.06 9.26
CA ALA A 226 -46.46 -28.27 8.69
C ALA A 226 -47.37 -27.64 9.79
N PRO A 227 -48.17 -26.61 9.45
CA PRO A 227 -48.95 -25.83 10.42
C PRO A 227 -50.29 -26.48 10.83
N ALA A 228 -50.63 -26.33 12.11
CA ALA A 228 -51.89 -26.78 12.69
C ALA A 228 -53.07 -25.87 12.28
N LYS A 229 -54.14 -26.49 11.77
CA LYS A 229 -55.46 -25.84 11.59
C LYS A 229 -56.15 -25.72 12.96
N LYS A 230 -56.65 -24.53 13.32
CA LYS A 230 -57.64 -24.36 14.38
C LYS A 230 -59.04 -24.39 13.78
N GLN A 231 -59.93 -25.14 14.44
CA GLN A 231 -61.38 -25.13 14.26
C GLN A 231 -61.99 -23.89 14.92
#